data_AF-A0A3Q4HME0-F1
#
_entry.id   AF-A0A3Q4HME0-F1
#
_cell.length_a   1.000
_cell.length_b   1.000
_cell.length_c   1.000
_cell.angle_alpha   90.00
_cell.angle_beta   90.00
_cell.angle_gamma   90.00
#
_symmetry.space_group_name_H-M   'P 1'
#
loop_
_entity.id
_entity.type
_entity.pdbx_description
1 polymer ?
#
loop_
_entity_poly.entity_id
_entity_poly.type
_entity_poly.pdbx_seq_one_letter_code
_entity_poly.pdbx_strand_id
1 'polypeptide(L)'
;MTNGTNNGQHTHHAWFENELAVRMSVESDIAGLRRVLDDLTMSRSDLEMQVEGLKEELVYLKKNHEEELAALCGQVSGSSVNVEVDAKPQEDLNKVLDEIRAQYEGINEKNRREMEAWYKVKFDDLNKQVASSTETLQTSKTEINDLKRTLQALQIELQSQLSLKSALEGQLSETESRYSLQLSRLQAMVDGLEKELGEVRVVEVKEERKFTSLLLLFISVLLPGKMTHTTGLNVPIRSAGKPVRTQRKKVVIEEIIDGRVVSRTEDVDTEVLSK
;
A
#
# COMPACT_ATOMS: atom_id res chain seq x y z
N MET A 1 -27.40 30.59 8.07
CA MET A 1 -28.23 29.52 7.48
C MET A 1 -27.45 28.80 6.37
N THR A 2 -26.35 28.09 6.70
CA THR A 2 -25.46 27.48 5.69
C THR A 2 -25.00 26.04 6.01
N ASN A 3 -25.53 25.40 7.07
CA ASN A 3 -25.17 24.00 7.40
C ASN A 3 -25.94 22.93 6.59
N GLY A 4 -26.76 23.33 5.61
CA GLY A 4 -27.59 22.40 4.82
C GLY A 4 -26.91 21.78 3.59
N THR A 5 -25.88 22.41 3.04
CA THR A 5 -25.26 21.97 1.77
C THR A 5 -24.17 20.92 1.96
N ASN A 6 -23.47 20.89 3.10
CA ASN A 6 -22.37 19.94 3.33
C ASN A 6 -22.89 18.52 3.61
N ASN A 7 -24.03 18.39 4.32
CA ASN A 7 -24.61 17.08 4.63
C ASN A 7 -25.15 16.35 3.38
N GLY A 8 -25.71 17.08 2.41
CA GLY A 8 -26.23 16.50 1.17
C GLY A 8 -25.16 15.94 0.24
N GLN A 9 -23.98 16.58 0.19
CA GLN A 9 -22.84 16.09 -0.60
C GLN A 9 -22.24 14.82 0.01
N HIS A 10 -22.12 14.76 1.35
CA HIS A 10 -21.66 13.56 2.04
C HIS A 10 -22.63 12.37 1.88
N THR A 11 -23.95 12.60 1.91
CA THR A 11 -24.93 11.52 1.69
C THR A 11 -24.93 11.00 0.25
N HIS A 12 -24.74 11.89 -0.73
CA HIS A 12 -24.70 11.51 -2.14
C HIS A 12 -23.41 10.75 -2.47
N HIS A 13 -22.27 11.17 -1.91
CA HIS A 13 -21.01 10.42 -1.97
C HIS A 13 -21.14 9.04 -1.33
N ALA A 14 -21.70 8.94 -0.12
CA ALA A 14 -21.89 7.67 0.56
C ALA A 14 -22.82 6.72 -0.20
N TRP A 15 -23.88 7.25 -0.82
CA TRP A 15 -24.78 6.46 -1.67
C TRP A 15 -24.07 5.95 -2.93
N PHE A 16 -23.30 6.79 -3.61
CA PHE A 16 -22.52 6.40 -4.78
C PHE A 16 -21.46 5.34 -4.47
N GLU A 17 -20.75 5.47 -3.36
CA GLU A 17 -19.77 4.47 -2.90
C GLU A 17 -20.44 3.12 -2.63
N ASN A 18 -21.61 3.12 -1.99
CA ASN A 18 -22.37 1.90 -1.74
C ASN A 18 -22.90 1.27 -3.04
N GLU A 19 -23.46 2.06 -3.95
CA GLU A 19 -23.91 1.62 -5.27
C GLU A 19 -22.74 1.04 -6.10
N LEU A 20 -21.57 1.69 -6.06
CA LEU A 20 -20.36 1.19 -6.72
C LEU A 20 -19.89 -0.13 -6.10
N ALA A 21 -19.88 -0.25 -4.77
CA ALA A 21 -19.52 -1.48 -4.09
C ALA A 21 -20.46 -2.65 -4.46
N VAL A 22 -21.77 -2.39 -4.52
CA VAL A 22 -22.76 -3.40 -4.95
C VAL A 22 -22.53 -3.79 -6.42
N ARG A 23 -22.26 -2.84 -7.31
CA ARG A 23 -21.93 -3.13 -8.72
C ARG A 23 -20.68 -3.98 -8.86
N MET A 24 -19.61 -3.62 -8.15
CA MET A 24 -18.36 -4.41 -8.17
C MET A 24 -18.57 -5.83 -7.62
N SER A 25 -19.40 -5.99 -6.59
CA SER A 25 -19.77 -7.31 -6.07
C SER A 25 -20.52 -8.14 -7.12
N VAL A 26 -21.52 -7.55 -7.77
CA VAL A 26 -22.31 -8.24 -8.81
C VAL A 26 -21.43 -8.56 -10.04
N GLU A 27 -20.54 -7.67 -10.44
CA GLU A 27 -19.58 -7.93 -11.53
C GLU A 27 -18.62 -9.07 -11.19
N SER A 28 -18.14 -9.14 -9.94
CA SER A 28 -17.35 -10.26 -9.43
C SER A 28 -18.13 -11.57 -9.47
N ASP A 29 -19.40 -11.55 -9.03
CA ASP A 29 -20.26 -12.74 -9.05
C ASP A 29 -20.52 -13.22 -10.48
N ILE A 30 -20.78 -12.31 -11.43
CA ILE A 30 -20.94 -12.63 -12.86
C ILE A 30 -19.67 -13.25 -13.42
N ALA A 31 -18.49 -12.70 -13.10
CA ALA A 31 -17.22 -13.27 -13.53
C ALA A 31 -17.01 -14.68 -12.94
N GLY A 32 -17.36 -14.88 -11.67
CA GLY A 32 -17.32 -16.18 -11.01
C GLY A 32 -18.25 -17.21 -11.66
N LEU A 33 -19.50 -16.82 -11.93
CA LEU A 33 -20.49 -17.69 -12.58
C LEU A 33 -20.07 -18.09 -14.01
N ARG A 34 -19.44 -17.18 -14.76
CA ARG A 34 -18.87 -17.49 -16.07
C ARG A 34 -17.77 -18.55 -15.97
N ARG A 35 -16.87 -18.42 -14.99
CA ARG A 35 -15.81 -19.42 -14.77
C ARG A 35 -16.39 -20.79 -14.41
N VAL A 36 -17.42 -20.83 -13.56
CA VAL A 36 -18.12 -22.08 -13.20
C VAL A 36 -18.80 -22.70 -14.41
N LEU A 37 -19.40 -21.89 -15.29
CA LEU A 37 -20.00 -22.36 -16.54
C LEU A 37 -18.95 -22.99 -17.47
N ASP A 38 -17.78 -22.35 -17.60
CA ASP A 38 -16.67 -22.87 -18.41
C ASP A 38 -16.15 -24.21 -17.84
N ASP A 39 -15.94 -24.28 -16.52
CA ASP A 39 -15.50 -25.49 -15.82
C ASP A 39 -16.52 -26.65 -16.00
N LEU A 40 -17.82 -26.36 -15.88
CA LEU A 40 -18.90 -27.32 -16.12
C LEU A 40 -18.97 -27.77 -17.59
N THR A 41 -18.74 -26.85 -18.51
CA THR A 41 -18.74 -27.16 -19.95
C THR A 41 -17.59 -28.09 -20.31
N MET A 42 -16.40 -27.86 -19.75
CA MET A 42 -15.27 -28.76 -19.92
C MET A 42 -15.55 -30.13 -19.33
N SER A 43 -16.04 -30.19 -18.08
CA SER A 43 -16.40 -31.46 -17.43
C SER A 43 -17.46 -32.23 -18.21
N ARG A 44 -18.45 -31.55 -18.80
CA ARG A 44 -19.45 -32.18 -19.66
C ARG A 44 -18.80 -32.81 -20.90
N SER A 45 -17.91 -32.09 -21.56
CA SER A 45 -17.18 -32.60 -22.73
C SER A 45 -16.32 -33.83 -22.39
N ASP A 46 -15.62 -33.80 -21.25
CA ASP A 46 -14.80 -34.94 -20.80
C ASP A 46 -15.64 -36.18 -20.50
N LEU A 47 -16.82 -35.99 -19.91
CA LEU A 47 -17.77 -37.07 -19.65
C LEU A 47 -18.41 -37.61 -20.95
N GLU A 48 -18.76 -36.73 -21.90
CA GLU A 48 -19.25 -37.13 -23.21
C GLU A 48 -18.22 -37.98 -23.96
N MET A 49 -16.93 -37.61 -23.91
CA MET A 49 -15.84 -38.38 -24.50
C MET A 49 -15.67 -39.76 -23.83
N GLN A 50 -15.72 -39.83 -22.50
CA GLN A 50 -15.66 -41.11 -21.78
C GLN A 50 -16.83 -42.03 -22.12
N VAL A 51 -18.04 -41.47 -22.21
CA VAL A 51 -19.24 -42.24 -22.60
C VAL A 51 -19.09 -42.80 -24.01
N GLU A 52 -18.59 -42.00 -24.95
CA GLU A 52 -18.38 -42.48 -26.32
C GLU A 52 -17.29 -43.55 -26.41
N GLY A 53 -16.17 -43.36 -25.70
CA GLY A 53 -15.11 -44.38 -25.62
C GLY A 53 -15.60 -45.71 -25.04
N LEU A 54 -16.42 -45.68 -24.00
CA LEU A 54 -17.01 -46.90 -23.41
C LEU A 54 -18.00 -47.59 -24.37
N LYS A 55 -18.73 -46.82 -25.19
CA LYS A 55 -19.59 -47.42 -26.22
C LYS A 55 -18.77 -48.11 -27.30
N GLU A 56 -17.68 -47.49 -27.75
CA GLU A 56 -16.75 -48.08 -28.72
C GLU A 56 -16.13 -49.38 -28.17
N GLU A 57 -15.68 -49.37 -26.92
CA GLU A 57 -15.14 -50.56 -26.26
C GLU A 57 -16.16 -51.69 -26.14
N LEU A 58 -17.42 -51.36 -25.80
CA LEU A 58 -18.50 -52.34 -25.72
C LEU A 58 -18.80 -52.98 -27.09
N VAL A 59 -18.80 -52.18 -28.16
CA VAL A 59 -18.96 -52.67 -29.53
C VAL A 59 -17.79 -53.56 -29.92
N TYR A 60 -16.56 -53.14 -29.61
CA TYR A 60 -15.35 -53.91 -29.86
C TYR A 60 -15.38 -55.28 -29.16
N LEU A 61 -15.72 -55.30 -27.88
CA LEU A 61 -15.75 -56.52 -27.08
C LEU A 61 -16.82 -57.51 -27.56
N LYS A 62 -18.00 -57.01 -27.94
CA LYS A 62 -19.05 -57.84 -28.55
C LYS A 62 -18.58 -58.46 -29.86
N LYS A 63 -17.96 -57.67 -30.73
CA LYS A 63 -17.43 -58.16 -32.00
C LYS A 63 -16.34 -59.22 -31.78
N ASN A 64 -15.40 -58.96 -30.88
CA ASN A 64 -14.34 -59.92 -30.56
C ASN A 64 -14.93 -61.24 -30.01
N HIS A 65 -15.92 -61.16 -29.13
CA HIS A 65 -16.59 -62.34 -28.60
C HIS A 65 -17.34 -63.14 -29.69
N GLU A 66 -18.02 -62.46 -30.63
CA GLU A 66 -18.64 -63.12 -31.77
C GLU A 66 -17.61 -63.82 -32.67
N GLU A 67 -16.46 -63.19 -32.92
CA GLU A 67 -15.35 -63.77 -33.69
C GLU A 67 -14.73 -64.98 -32.98
N GLU A 68 -14.50 -64.90 -31.66
CA GLU A 68 -14.01 -66.02 -30.84
C GLU A 68 -14.99 -67.20 -30.82
N LEU A 69 -16.30 -66.93 -30.65
CA LEU A 69 -17.34 -67.96 -30.71
C LEU A 69 -17.41 -68.62 -32.08
N ALA A 70 -17.28 -67.84 -33.16
CA ALA A 70 -17.23 -68.39 -34.52
C ALA A 70 -16.00 -69.27 -34.73
N ALA A 71 -14.84 -68.87 -34.21
CA ALA A 71 -13.60 -69.65 -34.27
C ALA A 71 -13.71 -70.97 -33.46
N LEU A 72 -14.24 -70.91 -32.23
CA LEU A 72 -14.49 -72.07 -31.38
C LEU A 72 -15.52 -73.01 -31.99
N CYS A 73 -16.60 -72.50 -32.54
CA CYS A 73 -17.62 -73.31 -33.22
C CYS A 73 -17.04 -73.99 -34.46
N GLY A 74 -16.21 -73.29 -35.25
CA GLY A 74 -15.48 -73.86 -36.37
C GLY A 74 -14.49 -74.96 -35.96
N GLN A 75 -13.80 -74.77 -34.84
CA GLN A 75 -12.89 -75.77 -34.27
C GLN A 75 -13.64 -77.00 -33.77
N VAL A 76 -14.80 -76.82 -33.12
CA VAL A 76 -15.65 -77.92 -32.64
C VAL A 76 -16.28 -78.69 -33.82
N SER A 77 -16.79 -78.00 -34.84
CA SER A 77 -17.32 -78.63 -36.06
C SER A 77 -16.25 -79.34 -36.91
N GLY A 78 -14.99 -78.88 -36.87
CA GLY A 78 -13.85 -79.59 -37.46
C GLY A 78 -13.37 -80.79 -36.63
N SER A 79 -13.83 -80.91 -35.38
CA SER A 79 -13.45 -81.97 -34.43
C SER A 79 -14.54 -83.03 -34.22
N SER A 80 -15.29 -83.42 -35.26
CA SER A 80 -15.99 -84.71 -35.26
C SER A 80 -14.97 -85.86 -35.36
N VAL A 81 -14.11 -85.94 -34.36
CA VAL A 81 -13.09 -86.97 -34.18
C VAL A 81 -13.72 -88.03 -33.28
N ASN A 82 -13.91 -89.22 -33.84
CA ASN A 82 -14.20 -90.42 -33.08
C ASN A 82 -13.01 -90.67 -32.15
N VAL A 83 -13.16 -90.37 -30.87
CA VAL A 83 -12.13 -90.61 -29.85
C VAL A 83 -12.28 -92.06 -29.37
N GLU A 84 -11.51 -92.96 -29.97
CA GLU A 84 -11.19 -94.23 -29.33
C GLU A 84 -10.24 -93.95 -28.15
N VAL A 85 -10.71 -94.29 -26.96
CA VAL A 85 -10.08 -93.99 -25.68
C VAL A 85 -8.96 -95.01 -25.45
N ASP A 86 -7.72 -94.66 -25.80
CA ASP A 86 -6.55 -95.35 -25.24
C ASP A 86 -6.25 -94.72 -23.87
N ALA A 87 -6.81 -95.34 -22.83
CA ALA A 87 -6.65 -94.90 -21.46
C ALA A 87 -5.19 -95.14 -21.01
N LYS A 88 -4.38 -94.08 -21.06
CA LYS A 88 -3.12 -94.02 -20.31
C LYS A 88 -3.38 -94.37 -18.83
N PRO A 89 -2.40 -94.95 -18.12
CA PRO A 89 -2.56 -95.37 -16.73
C PRO A 89 -3.13 -94.23 -15.90
N GLN A 90 -4.21 -94.51 -15.19
CA GLN A 90 -4.96 -93.58 -14.36
C GLN A 90 -3.99 -92.72 -13.54
N GLU A 91 -3.84 -91.43 -13.88
CA GLU A 91 -3.11 -90.49 -13.05
C GLU A 91 -3.75 -90.48 -11.67
N ASP A 92 -2.92 -90.56 -10.64
CA ASP A 92 -3.37 -90.61 -9.26
C ASP A 92 -4.03 -89.27 -8.93
N LEU A 93 -5.36 -89.24 -9.03
CA LEU A 93 -6.18 -88.04 -8.87
C LEU A 93 -5.88 -87.32 -7.55
N ASN A 94 -5.50 -88.07 -6.51
CA ASN A 94 -5.07 -87.51 -5.23
C ASN A 94 -3.82 -86.64 -5.37
N LYS A 95 -2.82 -87.05 -6.16
CA LYS A 95 -1.61 -86.25 -6.39
C LYS A 95 -1.91 -84.97 -7.16
N VAL A 96 -2.77 -85.04 -8.18
CA VAL A 96 -3.19 -83.86 -8.94
C VAL A 96 -3.98 -82.89 -8.06
N LEU A 97 -4.88 -83.40 -7.22
CA LEU A 97 -5.64 -82.58 -6.26
C LEU A 97 -4.73 -81.95 -5.20
N ASP A 98 -3.73 -82.68 -4.69
CA ASP A 98 -2.75 -82.16 -3.74
C ASP A 98 -1.83 -81.11 -4.38
N GLU A 99 -1.44 -81.27 -5.64
CA GLU A 99 -0.66 -80.28 -6.39
C GLU A 99 -1.48 -79.01 -6.67
N ILE A 100 -2.75 -79.14 -7.06
CA ILE A 100 -3.66 -78.00 -7.20
C ILE A 100 -3.85 -77.28 -5.85
N ARG A 101 -4.01 -78.03 -4.75
CA ARG A 101 -4.09 -77.43 -3.40
C ARG A 101 -2.81 -76.68 -3.05
N ALA A 102 -1.64 -77.28 -3.28
CA ALA A 102 -0.35 -76.65 -2.99
C ALA A 102 -0.13 -75.37 -3.83
N GLN A 103 -0.53 -75.37 -5.10
CA GLN A 103 -0.48 -74.16 -5.93
C GLN A 103 -1.44 -73.08 -5.43
N TYR A 104 -2.65 -73.47 -5.03
CA TYR A 104 -3.64 -72.52 -4.51
C TYR A 104 -3.18 -71.90 -3.19
N GLU A 105 -2.68 -72.71 -2.26
CA GLU A 105 -2.08 -72.25 -1.01
C GLU A 105 -0.88 -71.34 -1.25
N GLY A 106 -0.01 -71.67 -2.22
CA GLY A 106 1.11 -70.85 -2.63
C GLY A 106 0.70 -69.49 -3.19
N ILE A 107 -0.32 -69.46 -4.06
CA ILE A 107 -0.88 -68.22 -4.61
C ILE A 107 -1.52 -67.37 -3.50
N ASN A 108 -2.28 -68.01 -2.60
CA ASN A 108 -2.98 -67.31 -1.54
C ASN A 108 -2.00 -66.70 -0.52
N GLU A 109 -0.96 -67.45 -0.16
CA GLU A 109 0.11 -66.98 0.72
C GLU A 109 0.96 -65.87 0.06
N LYS A 110 1.25 -65.98 -1.24
CA LYS A 110 1.92 -64.93 -2.01
C LYS A 110 1.07 -63.66 -2.04
N ASN A 111 -0.22 -63.77 -2.37
CA ASN A 111 -1.16 -62.65 -2.42
C ASN A 111 -1.28 -61.98 -1.04
N ARG A 112 -1.38 -62.76 0.04
CA ARG A 112 -1.39 -62.25 1.42
C ARG A 112 -0.14 -61.41 1.72
N ARG A 113 1.05 -61.93 1.42
CA ARG A 113 2.32 -61.19 1.62
C ARG A 113 2.41 -59.94 0.76
N GLU A 114 2.00 -60.01 -0.50
CA GLU A 114 2.00 -58.87 -1.41
C GLU A 114 1.03 -57.77 -0.94
N MET A 115 -0.15 -58.14 -0.46
CA MET A 115 -1.12 -57.21 0.12
C MET A 115 -0.59 -56.57 1.40
N GLU A 116 -0.02 -57.35 2.32
CA GLU A 116 0.59 -56.81 3.55
C GLU A 116 1.74 -55.85 3.24
N ALA A 117 2.61 -56.20 2.29
CA ALA A 117 3.70 -55.33 1.86
C ALA A 117 3.18 -54.04 1.21
N TRP A 118 2.15 -54.16 0.34
CA TRP A 118 1.52 -53.02 -0.31
C TRP A 118 0.87 -52.08 0.69
N TYR A 119 0.11 -52.61 1.66
CA TYR A 119 -0.48 -51.82 2.74
C TYR A 119 0.56 -51.15 3.61
N LYS A 120 1.66 -51.85 3.93
CA LYS A 120 2.75 -51.27 4.71
C LYS A 120 3.37 -50.08 3.98
N VAL A 121 3.68 -50.21 2.70
CA VAL A 121 4.21 -49.11 1.89
C VAL A 121 3.23 -47.92 1.86
N LYS A 122 1.94 -48.18 1.62
CA LYS A 122 0.92 -47.11 1.61
C LYS A 122 0.77 -46.43 2.97
N PHE A 123 0.82 -47.19 4.05
CA PHE A 123 0.74 -46.65 5.40
C PHE A 123 1.99 -45.81 5.73
N ASP A 124 3.18 -46.30 5.40
CA ASP A 124 4.43 -45.58 5.61
C ASP A 124 4.47 -44.28 4.80
N ASP A 125 4.00 -44.28 3.55
CA ASP A 125 3.92 -43.08 2.71
C ASP A 125 2.90 -42.08 3.25
N LEU A 126 1.72 -42.55 3.68
CA LEU A 126 0.72 -41.68 4.31
C LEU A 126 1.27 -41.07 5.61
N ASN A 127 1.97 -41.85 6.43
CA ASN A 127 2.55 -41.37 7.67
C ASN A 127 3.66 -40.32 7.41
N LYS A 128 4.50 -40.52 6.38
CA LYS A 128 5.47 -39.51 5.94
C LYS A 128 4.79 -38.22 5.48
N GLN A 129 3.71 -38.33 4.71
CA GLN A 129 2.94 -37.18 4.24
C GLN A 129 2.28 -36.42 5.39
N VAL A 130 1.73 -37.12 6.38
CA VAL A 130 1.15 -36.50 7.58
C VAL A 130 2.25 -35.81 8.39
N ALA A 131 3.41 -36.44 8.56
CA ALA A 131 4.55 -35.84 9.27
C ALA A 131 5.03 -34.55 8.58
N SER A 132 5.25 -34.58 7.26
CA SER A 132 5.67 -33.40 6.50
C SER A 132 4.61 -32.30 6.45
N SER A 133 3.33 -32.67 6.32
CA SER A 133 2.22 -31.71 6.39
C SER A 133 2.11 -31.08 7.78
N THR A 134 2.39 -31.84 8.84
CA THR A 134 2.37 -31.31 10.21
C THR A 134 3.53 -30.36 10.43
N GLU A 135 4.73 -30.72 9.96
CA GLU A 135 5.91 -29.86 10.02
C GLU A 135 5.69 -28.53 9.29
N THR A 136 5.21 -28.57 8.04
CA THR A 136 4.92 -27.36 7.26
C THR A 136 3.83 -26.50 7.89
N LEU A 137 2.83 -27.10 8.53
CA LEU A 137 1.82 -26.36 9.27
C LEU A 137 2.43 -25.68 10.52
N GLN A 138 3.30 -26.37 11.26
CA GLN A 138 3.97 -25.77 12.41
C GLN A 138 4.91 -24.63 12.00
N THR A 139 5.71 -24.80 10.93
CA THR A 139 6.60 -23.74 10.44
C THR A 139 5.81 -22.52 9.97
N SER A 140 4.76 -22.72 9.17
CA SER A 140 3.86 -21.64 8.75
C SER A 140 3.22 -20.93 9.93
N LYS A 141 2.77 -21.67 10.96
CA LYS A 141 2.23 -21.09 12.19
C LYS A 141 3.26 -20.26 12.95
N THR A 142 4.52 -20.70 13.02
CA THR A 142 5.60 -19.91 13.64
C THR A 142 5.90 -18.64 12.85
N GLU A 143 5.98 -18.72 11.52
CA GLU A 143 6.20 -17.57 10.63
C GLU A 143 5.08 -16.54 10.77
N ILE A 144 3.81 -16.98 10.79
CA ILE A 144 2.66 -16.10 11.03
C ILE A 144 2.76 -15.40 12.38
N ASN A 145 3.18 -16.10 13.43
CA ASN A 145 3.33 -15.49 14.75
C ASN A 145 4.48 -14.48 14.79
N ASP A 146 5.59 -14.76 14.12
CA ASP A 146 6.72 -13.84 14.03
C ASP A 146 6.35 -12.60 13.23
N LEU A 147 5.67 -12.75 12.09
CA LEU A 147 5.13 -11.63 11.32
C LEU A 147 4.12 -10.79 12.12
N LYS A 148 3.28 -11.43 12.94
CA LYS A 148 2.38 -10.69 13.84
C LYS A 148 3.15 -9.89 14.89
N ARG A 149 4.21 -10.45 15.48
CA ARG A 149 5.07 -9.76 16.44
C ARG A 149 5.79 -8.58 15.79
N THR A 150 6.35 -8.76 14.59
CA THR A 150 7.02 -7.67 13.87
C THR A 150 6.02 -6.57 13.50
N LEU A 151 4.83 -6.92 13.01
CA LEU A 151 3.78 -5.93 12.71
C LEU A 151 3.41 -5.12 13.96
N GLN A 152 3.19 -5.78 15.10
CA GLN A 152 2.90 -5.10 16.36
C GLN A 152 4.04 -4.17 16.78
N ALA A 153 5.30 -4.60 16.67
CA ALA A 153 6.46 -3.78 16.97
C ALA A 153 6.55 -2.55 16.06
N LEU A 154 6.38 -2.74 14.74
CA LEU A 154 6.36 -1.63 13.78
C LEU A 154 5.20 -0.66 14.03
N GLN A 155 4.04 -1.17 14.45
CA GLN A 155 2.89 -0.32 14.77
C GLN A 155 3.14 0.51 16.03
N ILE A 156 3.77 -0.07 17.06
CA ILE A 156 4.20 0.67 18.25
C ILE A 156 5.22 1.75 17.88
N GLU A 157 6.20 1.42 17.04
CA GLU A 157 7.20 2.38 16.55
C GLU A 157 6.54 3.51 15.73
N LEU A 158 5.57 3.18 14.87
CA LEU A 158 4.82 4.21 14.14
C LEU A 158 4.08 5.16 15.10
N GLN A 159 3.43 4.62 16.13
CA GLN A 159 2.75 5.46 17.13
C GLN A 159 3.74 6.30 17.94
N SER A 160 4.88 5.75 18.32
CA SER A 160 5.94 6.49 19.03
C SER A 160 6.45 7.66 18.17
N GLN A 161 6.74 7.41 16.89
CA GLN A 161 7.19 8.45 15.95
C GLN A 161 6.12 9.52 15.72
N LEU A 162 4.84 9.15 15.61
CA LEU A 162 3.75 10.14 15.50
C LEU A 162 3.63 11.01 16.74
N SER A 163 3.74 10.43 17.93
CA SER A 163 3.74 11.19 19.18
C SER A 163 4.96 12.11 19.30
N LEU A 164 6.14 11.65 18.90
CA LEU A 164 7.36 12.46 18.86
C LEU A 164 7.20 13.63 17.89
N LYS A 165 6.69 13.37 16.69
CA LYS A 165 6.39 14.41 15.68
C LYS A 165 5.46 15.47 16.27
N SER A 166 4.35 15.05 16.87
CA SER A 166 3.38 15.98 17.48
C SER A 166 4.00 16.82 18.60
N ALA A 167 4.86 16.21 19.43
CA ALA A 167 5.59 16.93 20.47
C ALA A 167 6.56 17.98 19.88
N LEU A 168 7.28 17.63 18.81
CA LEU A 168 8.20 18.55 18.14
C LEU A 168 7.45 19.70 17.42
N GLU A 169 6.35 19.41 16.76
CA GLU A 169 5.48 20.44 16.15
C GLU A 169 4.91 21.40 17.22
N GLY A 170 4.51 20.85 18.38
CA GLY A 170 4.09 21.65 19.53
C GLY A 170 5.19 22.56 20.07
N GLN A 171 6.41 22.02 20.25
CA GLN A 171 7.57 22.82 20.67
C GLN A 171 7.92 23.90 19.66
N LEU A 172 7.89 23.58 18.35
CA LEU A 172 8.13 24.55 17.29
C LEU A 172 7.12 25.70 17.38
N SER A 173 5.82 25.38 17.44
CA SER A 173 4.76 26.39 17.55
C SER A 173 4.89 27.26 18.80
N GLU A 174 5.23 26.67 19.95
CA GLU A 174 5.48 27.41 21.19
C GLU A 174 6.67 28.36 21.05
N THR A 175 7.77 27.89 20.45
CA THR A 175 8.96 28.74 20.23
C THR A 175 8.68 29.88 19.26
N GLU A 176 7.99 29.62 18.16
CA GLU A 176 7.56 30.64 17.19
C GLU A 176 6.67 31.69 17.84
N SER A 177 5.68 31.25 18.64
CA SER A 177 4.80 32.15 19.40
C SER A 177 5.59 33.03 20.38
N ARG A 178 6.55 32.43 21.12
CA ARG A 178 7.43 33.16 22.03
C ARG A 178 8.28 34.21 21.29
N TYR A 179 8.88 33.85 20.17
CA TYR A 179 9.69 34.78 19.37
C TYR A 179 8.84 35.88 18.73
N SER A 180 7.64 35.55 18.25
CA SER A 180 6.68 36.52 17.73
C SER A 180 6.30 37.56 18.79
N LEU A 181 6.04 37.12 20.04
CA LEU A 181 5.77 38.02 21.16
C LEU A 181 6.98 38.90 21.50
N GLN A 182 8.19 38.33 21.52
CA GLN A 182 9.42 39.09 21.76
C GLN A 182 9.65 40.15 20.68
N LEU A 183 9.44 39.80 19.40
CA LEU A 183 9.53 40.74 18.28
C LEU A 183 8.49 41.84 18.39
N SER A 184 7.24 41.52 18.72
CA SER A 184 6.17 42.51 18.95
C SER A 184 6.53 43.47 20.10
N ARG A 185 7.10 42.96 21.19
CA ARG A 185 7.58 43.78 22.31
C ARG A 185 8.72 44.72 21.91
N LEU A 186 9.70 44.22 21.14
CA LEU A 186 10.80 45.04 20.64
C LEU A 186 10.30 46.10 19.66
N GLN A 187 9.36 45.74 18.77
CA GLN A 187 8.73 46.69 17.85
C GLN A 187 8.03 47.81 18.63
N ALA A 188 7.24 47.48 19.67
CA ALA A 188 6.59 48.48 20.50
C ALA A 188 7.58 49.42 21.22
N MET A 189 8.75 48.92 21.61
CA MET A 189 9.83 49.74 22.18
C MET A 189 10.44 50.67 21.12
N VAL A 190 10.69 50.17 19.91
CA VAL A 190 11.17 50.99 18.79
C VAL A 190 10.16 52.08 18.46
N ASP A 191 8.87 51.73 18.31
CA ASP A 191 7.80 52.69 18.03
C ASP A 191 7.71 53.78 19.13
N GLY A 192 7.90 53.39 20.40
CA GLY A 192 7.96 54.31 21.53
C GLY A 192 9.14 55.28 21.44
N LEU A 193 10.34 54.78 21.18
CA LEU A 193 11.55 55.61 21.03
C LEU A 193 11.48 56.50 19.78
N GLU A 194 10.94 56.01 18.67
CA GLU A 194 10.71 56.81 17.46
C GLU A 194 9.74 57.96 17.72
N LYS A 195 8.70 57.71 18.53
CA LYS A 195 7.76 58.75 18.96
C LYS A 195 8.44 59.80 19.83
N GLU A 196 9.20 59.39 20.85
CA GLU A 196 9.97 60.31 21.71
C GLU A 196 10.95 61.16 20.90
N LEU A 197 11.69 60.53 19.96
CA LEU A 197 12.60 61.23 19.06
C LEU A 197 11.85 62.24 18.16
N GLY A 198 10.67 61.85 17.68
CA GLY A 198 9.77 62.72 16.93
C GLY A 198 9.32 63.94 17.73
N GLU A 199 8.92 63.74 18.98
CA GLU A 199 8.52 64.80 19.90
C GLU A 199 9.67 65.78 20.19
N VAL A 200 10.88 65.27 20.47
CA VAL A 200 12.08 66.11 20.68
C VAL A 200 12.39 66.95 19.45
N ARG A 201 12.35 66.37 18.24
CA ARG A 201 12.56 67.11 16.98
C ARG A 201 11.52 68.21 16.78
N VAL A 202 10.25 67.95 17.10
CA VAL A 202 9.19 68.96 17.01
C VAL A 202 9.45 70.11 17.99
N VAL A 203 9.88 69.81 19.22
CA VAL A 203 10.26 70.82 20.21
C VAL A 203 11.46 71.63 19.73
N GLU A 204 12.52 70.98 19.23
CA GLU A 204 13.72 71.63 18.68
C GLU A 204 13.36 72.63 17.57
N VAL A 205 12.61 72.19 16.56
CA VAL A 205 12.15 73.05 15.46
C VAL A 205 11.27 74.20 15.97
N LYS A 206 10.45 73.97 17.01
CA LYS A 206 9.62 75.03 17.60
C LYS A 206 10.48 76.07 18.30
N GLU A 207 11.50 75.67 19.05
CA GLU A 207 12.44 76.59 19.69
C GLU A 207 13.23 77.37 18.64
N GLU A 208 13.79 76.72 17.62
CA GLU A 208 14.47 77.39 16.50
C GLU A 208 13.60 78.46 15.83
N ARG A 209 12.31 78.14 15.58
CA ARG A 209 11.35 79.11 15.01
C ARG A 209 11.11 80.30 15.94
N LYS A 210 10.98 80.07 17.25
CA LYS A 210 10.85 81.16 18.24
C LYS A 210 12.07 82.07 18.22
N PHE A 211 13.28 81.50 18.27
CA PHE A 211 14.53 82.27 18.19
C PHE A 211 14.61 83.09 16.91
N THR A 212 14.31 82.48 15.76
CA THR A 212 14.31 83.16 14.45
C THR A 212 13.29 84.29 14.41
N SER A 213 12.08 84.07 14.92
CA SER A 213 11.03 85.08 14.97
C SER A 213 11.39 86.26 15.88
N LEU A 214 12.00 86.00 17.03
CA LEU A 214 12.47 87.06 17.95
C LEU A 214 13.60 87.88 17.30
N LEU A 215 14.52 87.22 16.60
CA LEU A 215 15.58 87.90 15.86
C LEU A 215 15.04 88.78 14.72
N LEU A 216 14.06 88.28 13.95
CA LEU A 216 13.38 89.08 12.92
C LEU A 216 12.66 90.29 13.51
N LEU A 217 11.96 90.12 14.64
CA LEU A 217 11.32 91.22 15.35
C LEU A 217 12.35 92.25 15.84
N PHE A 218 13.46 91.79 16.43
CA PHE A 218 14.54 92.66 16.89
C PHE A 218 15.14 93.49 15.74
N ILE A 219 15.44 92.85 14.59
CA ILE A 219 15.90 93.55 13.39
C ILE A 219 14.86 94.59 12.94
N SER A 220 13.57 94.23 12.92
CA SER A 220 12.50 95.15 12.55
C SER A 220 12.35 96.35 13.50
N VAL A 221 12.64 96.18 14.78
CA VAL A 221 12.54 97.25 15.79
C VAL A 221 13.79 98.13 15.83
N LEU A 222 14.99 97.57 15.62
CA LEU A 222 16.24 98.36 15.57
C LEU A 222 16.46 99.09 14.25
N LEU A 223 15.81 98.68 13.15
CA LEU A 223 15.83 99.37 11.86
C LEU A 223 14.44 99.89 11.46
N PRO A 224 13.84 100.83 12.21
CA PRO A 224 12.56 101.43 11.83
C PRO A 224 12.82 102.42 10.68
N GLY A 225 12.66 101.95 9.45
CA GLY A 225 12.59 102.82 8.28
C GLY A 225 13.69 102.63 7.24
N LYS A 226 13.85 101.40 6.72
CA LYS A 226 14.28 101.16 5.34
C LYS A 226 13.92 99.74 4.89
N MET A 227 13.43 99.65 3.65
CA MET A 227 13.17 98.46 2.83
C MET A 227 11.82 97.75 3.02
N THR A 228 10.80 98.34 2.41
CA THR A 228 9.86 97.61 1.55
C THR A 228 10.62 96.98 0.38
N HIS A 229 11.10 95.73 0.50
CA HIS A 229 11.22 94.83 -0.63
C HIS A 229 11.21 93.40 -0.07
N THR A 230 10.12 92.71 -0.37
CA THR A 230 9.88 91.31 -0.13
C THR A 230 10.90 90.49 -0.91
N THR A 231 11.93 89.99 -0.23
CA THR A 231 12.75 88.90 -0.74
C THR A 231 12.84 87.86 0.36
N GLY A 232 12.08 86.77 0.18
CA GLY A 232 11.98 85.69 1.15
C GLY A 232 13.36 85.14 1.49
N LEU A 233 13.81 85.38 2.72
CA LEU A 233 14.88 84.59 3.30
C LEU A 233 14.29 83.21 3.63
N ASN A 234 14.35 82.34 2.63
CA ASN A 234 14.09 80.93 2.79
C ASN A 234 15.28 80.35 3.57
N VAL A 235 15.16 80.27 4.89
CA VAL A 235 16.09 79.48 5.71
C VAL A 235 15.90 78.04 5.26
N PRO A 236 16.93 77.36 4.71
CA PRO A 236 16.77 75.98 4.32
C PRO A 236 16.56 75.16 5.59
N ILE A 237 15.31 74.77 5.83
CA ILE A 237 14.99 73.65 6.71
C ILE A 237 15.79 72.48 6.12
N ARG A 238 16.76 71.96 6.88
CA ARG A 238 17.43 70.70 6.51
C ARG A 238 16.33 69.70 6.22
N SER A 239 16.22 69.28 4.96
CA SER A 239 15.25 68.28 4.56
C SER A 239 15.51 67.06 5.42
N ALA A 240 14.48 66.61 6.14
CA ALA A 240 14.48 65.27 6.71
C ALA A 240 14.87 64.32 5.57
N GLY A 241 16.01 63.65 5.70
CA GLY A 241 16.50 62.72 4.70
C GLY A 241 15.37 61.78 4.29
N LYS A 242 15.17 61.60 2.98
CA LYS A 242 14.12 60.71 2.45
C LYS A 242 14.25 59.34 3.14
N PRO A 243 13.15 58.65 3.49
CA PRO A 243 13.24 57.33 4.07
C PRO A 243 13.95 56.40 3.08
N VAL A 244 15.14 55.92 3.47
CA VAL A 244 15.89 54.92 2.69
C VAL A 244 15.15 53.59 2.84
N ARG A 245 14.59 53.10 1.73
CA ARG A 245 13.89 51.82 1.69
C ARG A 245 14.89 50.75 1.23
N THR A 246 15.46 50.02 2.17
CA THR A 246 16.27 48.83 1.86
C THR A 246 15.36 47.64 1.54
N GLN A 247 15.55 46.99 0.40
CA GLN A 247 15.00 45.66 0.15
C GLN A 247 16.05 44.62 0.51
N ARG A 248 15.64 43.62 1.30
CA ARG A 248 16.48 42.44 1.61
C ARG A 248 15.88 41.25 0.88
N LYS A 249 16.67 40.60 0.02
CA LYS A 249 16.28 39.37 -0.65
C LYS A 249 17.03 38.23 0.04
N LYS A 250 16.30 37.37 0.76
CA LYS A 250 16.87 36.17 1.37
C LYS A 250 16.60 35.00 0.43
N VAL A 251 17.66 34.39 -0.10
CA VAL A 251 17.57 33.15 -0.88
C VAL A 251 18.11 32.03 0.00
N VAL A 252 17.27 31.05 0.29
CA VAL A 252 17.65 29.87 1.08
C VAL A 252 17.70 28.69 0.12
N ILE A 253 18.87 28.06 0.02
CA ILE A 253 19.05 26.84 -0.77
C ILE A 253 19.18 25.70 0.23
N GLU A 254 18.20 24.79 0.22
CA GLU A 254 18.17 23.58 1.05
C GLU A 254 18.30 22.36 0.15
N GLU A 255 19.27 21.50 0.44
CA GLU A 255 19.43 20.20 -0.23
C GLU A 255 18.83 19.11 0.66
N ILE A 256 17.78 18.46 0.17
CA ILE A 256 17.02 17.44 0.90
C ILE A 256 17.31 16.06 0.31
N ILE A 257 17.82 15.16 1.14
CA ILE A 257 17.97 13.73 0.82
C ILE A 257 17.20 12.95 1.90
N ASP A 258 16.32 12.04 1.49
CA ASP A 258 15.50 11.18 2.36
C ASP A 258 14.76 11.92 3.49
N GLY A 259 14.24 13.11 3.18
CA GLY A 259 13.43 13.90 4.12
C GLY A 259 14.21 14.57 5.26
N ARG A 260 15.55 14.57 5.23
CA ARG A 260 16.40 15.28 6.19
C ARG A 260 17.26 16.32 5.46
N VAL A 261 17.32 17.54 5.98
CA VAL A 261 18.13 18.64 5.41
C VAL A 261 19.61 18.37 5.70
N VAL A 262 20.41 18.17 4.66
CA VAL A 262 21.82 17.75 4.78
C VAL A 262 22.78 18.94 4.67
N SER A 263 22.34 20.04 4.06
CA SER A 263 23.09 21.30 3.95
C SER A 263 22.15 22.49 3.85
N ARG A 264 22.50 23.59 4.56
CA ARG A 264 21.76 24.86 4.54
C ARG A 264 22.74 26.01 4.38
N THR A 265 22.63 26.73 3.27
CA THR A 265 23.42 27.94 3.01
C THR A 265 22.46 29.12 2.88
N GLU A 266 22.69 30.16 3.68
CA GLU A 266 21.91 31.41 3.65
C GLU A 266 22.77 32.54 3.10
N ASP A 267 22.39 33.09 1.94
CA ASP A 267 22.98 34.31 1.41
C ASP A 267 22.00 35.48 1.58
N VAL A 268 22.51 36.60 2.09
CA VAL A 268 21.73 37.81 2.38
C VAL A 268 22.32 38.99 1.62
N ASP A 269 21.81 39.21 0.42
CA ASP A 269 22.13 40.42 -0.34
C ASP A 269 21.27 41.60 0.14
N THR A 270 21.95 42.70 0.47
CA THR A 270 21.33 43.95 0.91
C THR A 270 21.63 45.05 -0.10
N GLU A 271 20.65 45.37 -0.95
CA GLU A 271 20.75 46.52 -1.85
C GLU A 271 20.09 47.76 -1.24
N VAL A 272 20.84 48.85 -1.19
CA VAL A 272 20.36 50.17 -0.77
C VAL A 272 19.81 50.89 -2.00
N LEU A 273 18.49 50.84 -2.17
CA LEU A 273 17.82 51.60 -3.23
C LEU A 273 17.68 53.06 -2.78
N SER A 274 18.64 53.90 -3.19
CA SER A 274 18.51 55.35 -3.12
C SER A 274 17.48 55.83 -4.16
N LYS A 275 16.57 56.72 -3.76
CA LYS A 275 15.52 57.27 -4.63
C LYS A 275 15.77 58.73 -5.00
#